data_AF-A0A1I0BU36-F1
#
_entry.id   AF-A0A1I0BU36-F1
#
_cell.length_a   1.000
_cell.length_b   1.000
_cell.length_c   1.000
_cell.angle_alpha   90.00
_cell.angle_beta   90.00
_cell.angle_gamma   90.00
#
_symmetry.space_group_name_H-M   'P 1'
#
loop_
_entity.id
_entity.type
_entity.pdbx_description
1 polymer ?
#
loop_
_entity_poly.entity_id
_entity_poly.type
_entity_poly.pdbx_seq_one_letter_code
_entity_poly.pdbx_strand_id
1 'polypeptide(L)'
;MLILRGARGKKEETPPLTTTEKITSKFVNYGFWFLISFGLILGILNMMQIDINELFIPNLGLIIGVTGTALSLFIVIKGKRFLRDDTLESEKDKIQSLKKTFIQNSLETSFVIMWVLFGYLAYELLTFGVGGGDHLAGQIIIENWLLATGIISIIIGVTVGIIPGCGPQIVFVTLYINGLVPFSALLANAISQDGDALFPLIAIDRRSALWATIINKFPALTFALIMYWFEIKYNLFSFLR
;
A
#
# COMPACT_ATOMS: atom_id res chain seq x y z
N MET A 1 19.50 -8.14 -9.63
CA MET A 1 20.15 -7.90 -10.94
C MET A 1 19.39 -8.57 -12.11
N LEU A 2 18.05 -8.52 -12.16
CA LEU A 2 17.29 -9.25 -13.21
C LEU A 2 15.96 -8.61 -13.67
N ILE A 3 15.61 -7.40 -13.21
CA ILE A 3 14.32 -6.75 -13.55
C ILE A 3 14.33 -6.06 -14.93
N LEU A 4 15.46 -6.03 -15.66
CA LEU A 4 15.58 -5.31 -16.94
C LEU A 4 15.98 -6.16 -18.16
N ARG A 5 15.83 -7.49 -18.12
CA ARG A 5 16.20 -8.34 -19.27
C ARG A 5 15.05 -8.70 -20.22
N GLY A 6 13.78 -8.49 -19.83
CA GLY A 6 12.60 -8.92 -20.61
C GLY A 6 12.06 -7.93 -21.64
N ALA A 7 12.45 -6.66 -21.60
CA ALA A 7 12.02 -5.64 -22.56
C ALA A 7 13.18 -5.26 -23.48
N ARG A 8 13.54 -6.13 -24.42
CA ARG A 8 14.48 -5.81 -25.50
C ARG A 8 13.74 -5.07 -26.64
N GLY A 9 12.98 -4.03 -26.28
CA GLY A 9 12.75 -2.88 -27.16
C GLY A 9 14.00 -1.99 -27.12
N LYS A 10 14.31 -1.29 -28.21
CA LYS A 10 15.49 -0.41 -28.37
C LYS A 10 15.95 0.17 -27.02
N LYS A 11 17.23 -0.06 -26.64
CA LYS A 11 17.88 0.70 -25.58
C LYS A 11 17.84 2.17 -26.02
N GLU A 12 16.81 2.90 -25.61
CA GLU A 12 16.93 4.34 -25.46
C GLU A 12 17.98 4.53 -24.36
N GLU A 13 19.18 4.89 -24.78
CA GLU A 13 20.20 5.48 -23.93
C GLU A 13 19.65 6.83 -23.48
N THR A 14 18.93 6.81 -22.37
CA THR A 14 18.56 8.04 -21.67
C THR A 14 19.84 8.75 -21.28
N PRO A 15 20.01 10.05 -21.58
CA PRO A 15 21.24 10.77 -21.33
C PRO A 15 21.60 10.73 -19.83
N PRO A 16 22.91 10.78 -19.49
CA PRO A 16 23.36 10.80 -18.10
C PRO A 16 22.76 11.98 -17.34
N LEU A 17 22.53 11.81 -16.04
CA LEU A 17 21.91 12.84 -15.21
C LEU A 17 22.73 14.13 -15.24
N THR A 18 22.06 15.26 -15.51
CA THR A 18 22.65 16.59 -15.40
C THR A 18 23.04 16.90 -13.96
N THR A 19 23.99 17.81 -13.74
CA THR A 19 24.43 18.24 -12.39
C THR A 19 23.26 18.69 -11.51
N THR A 20 22.29 19.37 -12.10
CA THR A 20 21.01 19.78 -11.48
C THR A 20 20.15 18.59 -11.06
N GLU A 21 20.04 17.56 -11.90
CA GLU A 21 19.28 16.35 -11.57
C GLU A 21 19.96 15.55 -10.44
N LYS A 22 21.30 15.51 -10.38
CA LYS A 22 22.05 14.86 -9.29
C LYS A 22 21.89 15.57 -7.94
N ILE A 23 21.78 16.90 -7.94
CA ILE A 23 21.52 17.68 -6.71
C ILE A 23 20.06 17.47 -6.27
N THR A 24 19.13 17.51 -7.23
CA THR A 24 17.70 17.30 -6.99
C THR A 24 17.45 15.91 -6.39
N SER A 25 18.09 14.86 -6.92
CA SER A 25 17.91 13.49 -6.42
C SER A 25 18.35 13.33 -4.96
N LYS A 26 19.48 13.94 -4.59
CA LYS A 26 19.96 13.93 -3.20
C LYS A 26 18.99 14.66 -2.29
N PHE A 27 18.59 15.88 -2.66
CA PHE A 27 17.68 16.68 -1.85
C PHE A 27 16.34 15.97 -1.62
N VAL A 28 15.78 15.39 -2.67
CA VAL A 28 14.52 14.62 -2.62
C VAL A 28 14.65 13.40 -1.71
N ASN A 29 15.74 12.63 -1.80
CA ASN A 29 15.94 11.45 -0.96
C ASN A 29 16.11 11.84 0.52
N TYR A 30 16.93 12.85 0.83
CA TYR A 30 17.07 13.34 2.20
C TYR A 30 15.76 13.91 2.75
N GLY A 31 15.04 14.69 1.94
CA GLY A 31 13.72 15.23 2.31
C GLY A 31 12.70 14.12 2.58
N PHE A 32 12.70 13.05 1.78
CA PHE A 32 11.83 11.90 1.96
C PHE A 32 12.09 11.19 3.29
N TRP A 33 13.35 10.85 3.59
CA TRP A 33 13.71 10.18 4.84
C TRP A 33 13.47 11.07 6.07
N PHE A 34 13.67 12.38 5.93
CA PHE A 34 13.31 13.35 6.96
C PHE A 34 11.81 13.36 7.22
N LEU A 35 10.99 13.47 6.17
CA LEU A 35 9.52 13.46 6.28
C LEU A 35 8.99 12.15 6.86
N ILE A 36 9.54 11.00 6.46
CA ILE A 36 9.16 9.70 7.05
C ILE A 36 9.51 9.66 8.54
N SER A 37 10.73 10.06 8.91
CA SER A 37 11.17 10.01 10.31
C SER A 37 10.31 10.93 11.19
N PHE A 38 10.01 12.13 10.70
CA PHE A 38 9.16 13.08 11.40
C PHE A 38 7.70 12.63 11.44
N GLY A 39 7.18 12.13 10.32
CA GLY A 39 5.83 11.58 10.20
C GLY A 39 5.61 10.36 11.10
N LEU A 40 6.63 9.52 11.30
CA LEU A 40 6.56 8.40 12.24
C LEU A 40 6.36 8.89 13.67
N ILE A 41 7.08 9.93 14.09
CA ILE A 41 6.93 10.52 15.43
C ILE A 41 5.50 11.06 15.61
N LEU A 42 4.99 11.82 14.63
CA LEU A 42 3.63 12.34 14.67
C LEU A 42 2.58 11.21 14.67
N GLY A 43 2.81 10.15 13.90
CA GLY A 43 1.94 8.97 13.88
C GLY A 43 1.86 8.27 15.23
N ILE A 44 3.01 8.12 15.92
CA ILE A 44 3.06 7.57 17.28
C ILE A 44 2.30 8.48 18.27
N LEU A 45 2.49 9.79 18.20
CA LEU A 45 1.76 10.74 19.04
C LEU A 45 0.25 10.66 18.82
N ASN A 46 -0.18 10.59 17.56
CA ASN A 46 -1.60 10.42 17.21
C ASN A 46 -2.16 9.09 17.74
N MET A 47 -1.38 8.01 17.73
CA MET A 47 -1.76 6.72 18.36
C MET A 47 -1.85 6.81 19.89
N MET A 48 -1.07 7.68 20.52
CA MET A 48 -1.18 8.00 21.96
C MET A 48 -2.35 8.94 22.27
N GLN A 49 -3.29 9.14 21.34
CA GLN A 49 -4.45 10.02 21.45
C GLN A 49 -4.09 11.51 21.67
N ILE A 50 -2.89 11.92 21.25
CA ILE A 50 -2.48 13.32 21.24
C ILE A 50 -2.86 13.90 19.88
N ASP A 51 -3.73 14.92 19.88
CA ASP A 51 -4.16 15.55 18.63
C ASP A 51 -3.00 16.35 18.00
N ILE A 52 -2.46 15.82 16.91
CA ILE A 52 -1.36 16.41 16.15
C ILE A 52 -1.78 17.66 15.37
N ASN A 53 -3.08 17.89 15.17
CA ASN A 53 -3.57 19.05 14.42
C ASN A 53 -3.80 20.27 15.31
N GLU A 54 -3.89 20.08 16.64
CA GLU A 54 -4.02 21.14 17.64
C GLU A 54 -2.70 21.48 18.35
N LEU A 55 -1.60 20.84 17.93
CA LEU A 55 -0.26 21.12 18.43
C LEU A 55 0.22 22.53 18.05
N PHE A 56 1.47 22.84 18.40
CA PHE A 56 2.10 24.15 18.21
C PHE A 56 1.94 24.76 16.80
N ILE A 57 1.77 23.92 15.79
CA ILE A 57 1.45 24.31 14.42
C ILE A 57 0.08 23.71 14.07
N PRO A 58 -0.93 24.53 13.73
CA PRO A 58 -2.25 24.02 13.40
C PRO A 58 -2.22 23.18 12.12
N ASN A 59 -3.01 22.10 12.07
CA ASN A 59 -3.11 21.17 10.94
C ASN A 59 -1.78 20.51 10.54
N LEU A 60 -0.86 20.34 11.49
CA LEU A 60 0.47 19.76 11.22
C LEU A 60 0.36 18.37 10.59
N GLY A 61 -0.59 17.54 11.04
CA GLY A 61 -0.83 16.21 10.47
C GLY A 61 -1.20 16.27 8.99
N LEU A 62 -2.12 17.17 8.62
CA LEU A 62 -2.54 17.38 7.23
C LEU A 62 -1.37 17.89 6.38
N ILE A 63 -0.60 18.86 6.87
CA ILE A 63 0.54 19.44 6.13
C ILE A 63 1.59 18.36 5.84
N ILE A 64 1.99 17.58 6.85
CA ILE A 64 2.96 16.50 6.68
C ILE A 64 2.42 15.38 5.79
N GLY A 65 1.12 15.04 5.92
CA GLY A 65 0.46 14.07 5.05
C GLY A 65 0.49 14.49 3.58
N VAL A 66 -0.02 15.68 3.27
CA VAL A 66 -0.09 16.19 1.88
C VAL A 66 1.31 16.38 1.29
N THR A 67 2.26 16.95 2.04
CA THR A 67 3.64 17.14 1.57
C THR A 67 4.35 15.80 1.34
N GLY A 68 4.17 14.83 2.23
CA GLY A 68 4.69 13.48 2.10
C GLY A 68 4.14 12.78 0.86
N THR A 69 2.82 12.78 0.68
CA THR A 69 2.16 12.19 -0.49
C THR A 69 2.59 12.86 -1.80
N ALA A 70 2.65 14.19 -1.84
CA ALA A 70 3.11 14.94 -3.01
C ALA A 70 4.58 14.60 -3.37
N LEU A 71 5.45 14.50 -2.36
CA LEU A 71 6.84 14.10 -2.57
C LEU A 71 6.94 12.65 -3.07
N SER A 72 6.14 11.72 -2.54
CA SER A 72 6.09 10.33 -3.02
C SER A 72 5.65 10.23 -4.48
N LEU A 73 4.62 11.00 -4.88
CA LEU A 73 4.22 11.09 -6.29
C LEU A 73 5.36 11.62 -7.16
N PHE A 74 6.06 12.66 -6.71
CA PHE A 74 7.21 13.20 -7.43
C PHE A 74 8.33 12.17 -7.60
N ILE A 75 8.65 11.41 -6.54
CA ILE A 75 9.66 10.35 -6.55
C ILE A 75 9.26 9.24 -7.53
N VAL A 76 8.01 8.78 -7.54
CA VAL A 76 7.57 7.73 -8.46
C VAL A 76 7.60 8.19 -9.92
N ILE A 77 7.13 9.41 -10.21
CA ILE A 77 7.12 9.98 -11.57
C ILE A 77 8.55 10.13 -12.12
N LYS A 78 9.49 10.57 -11.28
CA LYS A 78 10.90 10.79 -11.68
C LYS A 78 11.81 9.58 -11.47
N GLY A 79 11.36 8.55 -10.76
CA GLY A 79 12.16 7.40 -10.32
C GLY A 79 12.80 6.59 -11.44
N LYS A 80 12.14 6.50 -12.62
CA LYS A 80 12.72 5.84 -13.81
C LYS A 80 13.99 6.52 -14.33
N ARG A 81 14.18 7.82 -14.07
CA ARG A 81 15.41 8.56 -14.42
C ARG A 81 16.48 8.50 -13.31
N PHE A 82 16.08 8.44 -12.04
CA PHE A 82 17.03 8.48 -10.92
C PHE A 82 17.77 7.17 -10.65
N LEU A 83 17.23 6.02 -11.05
CA LEU A 83 17.81 4.70 -10.73
C LEU A 83 18.78 4.10 -11.77
N ARG A 84 18.99 4.72 -12.93
CA ARG A 84 19.67 4.09 -14.08
C ARG A 84 21.10 4.56 -14.35
N ASP A 85 21.67 5.45 -13.51
CA ASP A 85 22.94 6.13 -13.80
C ASP A 85 24.23 5.33 -13.48
N ASP A 86 24.19 4.21 -12.75
CA ASP A 86 25.44 3.62 -12.21
C ASP A 86 25.67 2.14 -12.63
N THR A 87 25.94 1.92 -13.92
CA THR A 87 26.54 0.66 -14.44
C THR A 87 28.05 0.77 -14.71
N LEU A 88 28.78 1.66 -14.04
CA LEU A 88 30.24 1.78 -14.21
C LEU A 88 31.00 1.59 -12.88
N GLU A 89 31.56 0.39 -12.78
CA GLU A 89 32.80 -0.08 -12.12
C GLU A 89 33.37 0.53 -10.81
N SER A 90 33.80 -0.42 -9.97
CA SER A 90 35.04 -0.48 -9.17
C SER A 90 34.99 -0.23 -7.65
N GLU A 91 35.23 -1.31 -6.90
CA GLU A 91 35.85 -1.48 -5.56
C GLU A 91 35.35 -0.69 -4.31
N LYS A 92 34.31 0.15 -4.39
CA LYS A 92 33.69 0.89 -3.23
C LYS A 92 32.43 0.23 -2.64
N ASP A 93 32.40 -1.10 -2.59
CA ASP A 93 31.16 -1.90 -2.59
C ASP A 93 30.25 -1.83 -1.34
N LYS A 94 30.71 -1.40 -0.16
CA LYS A 94 29.85 -1.36 1.05
C LYS A 94 29.07 -0.05 1.27
N ILE A 95 29.70 1.10 1.06
CA ILE A 95 29.03 2.41 1.30
C ILE A 95 28.13 2.78 0.11
N GLN A 96 28.53 2.43 -1.12
CA GLN A 96 27.67 2.62 -2.29
C GLN A 96 26.48 1.67 -2.28
N SER A 97 26.60 0.44 -1.76
CA SER A 97 25.44 -0.45 -1.61
C SER A 97 24.43 0.10 -0.61
N LEU A 98 24.86 0.61 0.55
CA LEU A 98 23.92 1.24 1.51
C LEU A 98 23.20 2.44 0.92
N LYS A 99 23.92 3.36 0.27
CA LYS A 99 23.28 4.53 -0.36
C LYS A 99 22.30 4.12 -1.47
N LYS A 100 22.68 3.14 -2.27
CA LYS A 100 21.83 2.57 -3.33
C LYS A 100 20.58 1.93 -2.74
N THR A 101 20.71 1.16 -1.67
CA THR A 101 19.57 0.57 -0.95
C THR A 101 18.65 1.65 -0.39
N PHE A 102 19.18 2.72 0.21
CA PHE A 102 18.35 3.82 0.73
C PHE A 102 17.55 4.54 -0.37
N ILE A 103 18.17 4.79 -1.53
CA ILE A 103 17.49 5.39 -2.68
C ILE A 103 16.44 4.43 -3.25
N GLN A 104 16.78 3.15 -3.38
CA GLN A 104 15.86 2.13 -3.87
C GLN A 104 14.65 1.96 -2.95
N ASN A 105 14.89 1.85 -1.64
CA ASN A 105 13.84 1.76 -0.62
C ASN A 105 12.93 3.00 -0.65
N SER A 106 13.50 4.20 -0.83
CA SER A 106 12.69 5.42 -0.96
C SER A 106 11.73 5.36 -2.14
N LEU A 107 12.15 4.81 -3.29
CA LEU A 107 11.26 4.62 -4.43
C LEU A 107 10.19 3.57 -4.14
N GLU A 108 10.55 2.42 -3.57
CA GLU A 108 9.62 1.34 -3.25
C GLU A 108 8.57 1.80 -2.23
N THR A 109 8.98 2.49 -1.17
CA THR A 109 8.07 3.07 -0.18
C THR A 109 7.20 4.17 -0.79
N SER A 110 7.75 5.03 -1.66
CA SER A 110 6.95 6.04 -2.36
C SER A 110 5.92 5.42 -3.32
N PHE A 111 6.27 4.30 -3.96
CA PHE A 111 5.36 3.53 -4.80
C PHE A 111 4.21 2.95 -3.98
N VAL A 112 4.50 2.41 -2.80
CA VAL A 112 3.50 1.95 -1.83
C VAL A 112 2.58 3.10 -1.40
N ILE A 113 3.14 4.24 -0.97
CA ILE A 113 2.36 5.43 -0.53
C ILE A 113 1.41 5.92 -1.63
N MET A 114 1.85 5.91 -2.89
CA MET A 114 1.00 6.24 -4.04
C MET A 114 -0.18 5.26 -4.19
N TRP A 115 0.04 3.96 -4.05
CA TRP A 115 -1.06 2.98 -4.09
C TRP A 115 -2.02 3.12 -2.92
N VAL A 116 -1.52 3.45 -1.72
CA VAL A 116 -2.37 3.77 -0.58
C VAL A 116 -3.29 4.95 -0.90
N LEU A 117 -2.74 6.03 -1.48
CA LEU A 117 -3.52 7.17 -1.94
C LEU A 117 -4.62 6.75 -2.93
N PHE A 118 -4.28 5.95 -3.94
CA PHE A 118 -5.27 5.47 -4.92
C PHE A 118 -6.33 4.58 -4.28
N GLY A 119 -5.97 3.74 -3.30
CA GLY A 119 -6.91 2.90 -2.56
C GLY A 119 -7.92 3.74 -1.77
N TYR A 120 -7.43 4.73 -1.00
CA TYR A 120 -8.30 5.66 -0.28
C TYR A 120 -9.15 6.51 -1.21
N LEU A 121 -8.57 7.03 -2.29
CA LEU A 121 -9.31 7.81 -3.29
C LEU A 121 -10.40 6.97 -3.96
N ALA A 122 -10.10 5.70 -4.30
CA ALA A 122 -11.09 4.79 -4.85
C ALA A 122 -12.21 4.50 -3.85
N TYR A 123 -11.89 4.29 -2.57
CA TYR A 123 -12.89 4.12 -1.51
C TYR A 123 -13.82 5.34 -1.41
N GLU A 124 -13.25 6.55 -1.34
CA GLU A 124 -14.03 7.80 -1.26
C GLU A 124 -14.91 8.01 -2.51
N LEU A 125 -14.37 7.76 -3.72
CA LEU A 125 -15.15 7.88 -4.95
C LEU A 125 -16.25 6.82 -5.05
N LEU A 126 -16.02 5.61 -4.53
CA LEU A 126 -17.01 4.54 -4.49
C LEU A 126 -18.15 4.86 -3.52
N THR A 127 -17.83 5.27 -2.29
CA THR A 127 -18.85 5.66 -1.31
C THR A 127 -19.66 6.85 -1.84
N PHE A 128 -18.99 7.89 -2.35
CA PHE A 128 -19.66 9.03 -2.95
C PHE A 128 -20.57 8.65 -4.14
N GLY A 129 -20.08 7.79 -5.04
CA GLY A 129 -20.83 7.34 -6.22
C GLY A 129 -22.04 6.48 -5.87
N VAL A 130 -21.87 5.48 -4.99
CA VAL A 130 -22.95 4.59 -4.54
C VAL A 130 -24.01 5.34 -3.75
N GLY A 131 -23.60 6.33 -2.96
CA GLY A 131 -24.50 7.19 -2.20
C GLY A 131 -25.18 8.29 -3.01
N GLY A 132 -24.99 8.33 -4.35
CA GLY A 132 -25.60 9.35 -5.20
C GLY A 132 -25.11 10.77 -4.92
N GLY A 133 -23.90 10.93 -4.39
CA GLY A 133 -23.30 12.21 -3.98
C GLY A 133 -23.27 12.44 -2.47
N ASP A 134 -23.79 11.52 -1.66
CA ASP A 134 -23.69 11.55 -0.20
C ASP A 134 -22.80 10.40 0.31
N HIS A 135 -21.66 10.75 0.91
CA HIS A 135 -20.70 9.79 1.44
C HIS A 135 -21.32 8.90 2.53
N LEU A 136 -22.20 9.45 3.37
CA LEU A 136 -22.80 8.74 4.49
C LEU A 136 -23.82 7.71 3.97
N ALA A 137 -24.64 8.11 2.98
CA ALA A 137 -25.57 7.20 2.33
C ALA A 137 -24.83 6.06 1.61
N GLY A 138 -23.72 6.37 0.94
CA GLY A 138 -22.88 5.39 0.26
C GLY A 138 -22.24 4.39 1.22
N GLN A 139 -21.74 4.87 2.36
CA GLN A 139 -21.25 4.01 3.43
C GLN A 139 -22.36 3.05 3.88
N ILE A 140 -23.53 3.56 4.27
CA ILE A 140 -24.69 2.77 4.72
C ILE A 140 -25.07 1.68 3.70
N ILE A 141 -25.12 2.01 2.40
CA ILE A 141 -25.45 1.03 1.35
C ILE A 141 -24.39 -0.07 1.27
N ILE A 142 -23.10 0.30 1.32
CA ILE A 142 -21.99 -0.65 1.29
C ILE A 142 -22.01 -1.53 2.55
N GLU A 143 -22.22 -0.97 3.75
CA GLU A 143 -22.33 -1.79 4.97
C GLU A 143 -23.50 -2.75 4.86
N ASN A 144 -24.68 -2.28 4.45
CA ASN A 144 -25.86 -3.15 4.34
C ASN A 144 -25.64 -4.29 3.34
N TRP A 145 -24.92 -4.05 2.25
CA TRP A 145 -24.56 -5.08 1.28
C TRP A 145 -23.54 -6.10 1.82
N LEU A 146 -22.53 -5.63 2.55
CA LEU A 146 -21.47 -6.51 3.08
C LEU A 146 -21.93 -7.27 4.34
N LEU A 147 -22.76 -6.65 5.19
CA LEU A 147 -23.34 -7.24 6.40
C LEU A 147 -24.44 -8.27 6.07
N ALA A 148 -25.27 -8.03 5.06
CA ALA A 148 -26.32 -8.98 4.67
C ALA A 148 -25.78 -10.31 4.13
N THR A 149 -24.48 -10.37 3.84
CA THR A 149 -23.93 -11.45 3.01
C THR A 149 -22.87 -12.29 3.72
N GLY A 150 -22.38 -11.91 4.90
CA GLY A 150 -21.66 -12.77 5.86
C GLY A 150 -20.53 -13.61 5.25
N ILE A 151 -20.82 -14.84 4.81
CA ILE A 151 -19.87 -15.71 4.10
C ILE A 151 -19.40 -15.10 2.77
N ILE A 152 -20.26 -14.36 2.07
CA ILE A 152 -19.91 -13.68 0.82
C ILE A 152 -18.82 -12.62 1.06
N SER A 153 -18.82 -11.90 2.19
CA SER A 153 -17.73 -10.97 2.51
C SER A 153 -16.37 -11.67 2.64
N ILE A 154 -16.35 -12.93 3.10
CA ILE A 154 -15.14 -13.78 3.11
C ILE A 154 -14.71 -14.10 1.69
N ILE A 155 -15.64 -14.51 0.83
CA ILE A 155 -15.35 -14.80 -0.58
C ILE A 155 -14.80 -13.56 -1.28
N ILE A 156 -15.43 -12.40 -1.07
CA ILE A 156 -14.95 -11.11 -1.59
C ILE A 156 -13.55 -10.82 -1.07
N GLY A 157 -13.28 -11.00 0.23
CA GLY A 157 -11.95 -10.83 0.81
C GLY A 157 -10.87 -11.69 0.15
N VAL A 158 -11.15 -12.98 -0.03
CA VAL A 158 -10.24 -13.94 -0.67
C VAL A 158 -10.00 -13.59 -2.15
N THR A 159 -11.05 -13.20 -2.88
CA THR A 159 -10.97 -12.83 -4.30
C THR A 159 -10.25 -11.51 -4.50
N VAL A 160 -10.59 -10.48 -3.72
CA VAL A 160 -9.91 -9.18 -3.77
C VAL A 160 -8.43 -9.34 -3.43
N GLY A 161 -8.07 -10.28 -2.56
CA GLY A 161 -6.67 -10.52 -2.24
C GLY A 161 -5.84 -11.20 -3.33
N ILE A 162 -6.43 -11.50 -4.49
CA ILE A 162 -5.67 -11.84 -5.71
C ILE A 162 -4.94 -10.62 -6.27
N ILE A 163 -5.47 -9.42 -6.03
CA ILE A 163 -4.90 -8.17 -6.53
C ILE A 163 -3.58 -7.92 -5.78
N PRO A 164 -2.41 -7.92 -6.45
CA PRO A 164 -1.13 -7.72 -5.77
C PRO A 164 -1.00 -6.34 -5.13
N GLY A 165 -0.19 -6.28 -4.07
CA GLY A 165 0.16 -5.06 -3.34
C GLY A 165 -0.53 -4.90 -2.00
N CYS A 166 -0.31 -3.76 -1.33
CA CYS A 166 -0.88 -3.46 -0.01
C CYS A 166 -2.22 -2.71 -0.06
N GLY A 167 -2.55 -2.11 -1.20
CA GLY A 167 -3.76 -1.28 -1.37
C GLY A 167 -5.06 -1.99 -0.99
N PRO A 168 -5.36 -3.18 -1.53
CA PRO A 168 -6.56 -3.93 -1.18
C PRO A 168 -6.68 -4.22 0.32
N GLN A 169 -5.56 -4.59 0.97
CA GLN A 169 -5.52 -4.86 2.41
C GLN A 169 -5.84 -3.60 3.22
N ILE A 170 -5.33 -2.44 2.81
CA ILE A 170 -5.62 -1.17 3.49
C ILE A 170 -7.11 -0.86 3.44
N VAL A 171 -7.74 -1.04 2.28
CA VAL A 171 -9.20 -0.86 2.14
C VAL A 171 -9.94 -1.79 3.10
N PHE A 172 -9.58 -3.07 3.17
CA PHE A 172 -10.22 -4.02 4.10
C PHE A 172 -10.03 -3.65 5.58
N VAL A 173 -8.85 -3.14 5.95
CA VAL A 173 -8.60 -2.62 7.30
C VAL A 173 -9.50 -1.41 7.58
N THR A 174 -9.61 -0.47 6.65
CA THR A 174 -10.49 0.70 6.77
C THR A 174 -11.95 0.26 6.89
N LEU A 175 -12.42 -0.67 6.06
CA LEU A 175 -13.77 -1.22 6.14
C LEU A 175 -14.02 -1.89 7.51
N TYR A 176 -13.04 -2.62 8.04
CA TYR A 176 -13.16 -3.29 9.34
C TYR A 176 -13.23 -2.29 10.50
N ILE A 177 -12.35 -1.28 10.53
CA ILE A 177 -12.33 -0.25 11.57
C ILE A 177 -13.65 0.54 11.59
N ASN A 178 -14.23 0.79 10.42
CA ASN A 178 -15.55 1.43 10.31
C ASN A 178 -16.73 0.47 10.59
N GLY A 179 -16.46 -0.80 10.90
CA GLY A 179 -17.49 -1.79 11.22
C GLY A 179 -18.28 -2.32 10.01
N LEU A 180 -17.76 -2.16 8.79
CA LEU A 180 -18.42 -2.51 7.53
C LEU A 180 -18.25 -3.97 7.13
N VAL A 181 -17.17 -4.60 7.61
CA VAL A 181 -16.85 -6.00 7.36
C VAL A 181 -16.52 -6.73 8.66
N PRO A 182 -16.83 -8.04 8.78
CA PRO A 182 -16.37 -8.85 9.89
C PRO A 182 -14.85 -9.01 9.91
N PHE A 183 -14.31 -9.34 11.09
CA PHE A 183 -12.89 -9.68 11.23
C PHE A 183 -12.54 -10.89 10.37
N SER A 184 -13.43 -11.87 10.23
CA SER A 184 -13.26 -13.02 9.35
C SER A 184 -13.04 -12.63 7.88
N ALA A 185 -13.71 -11.61 7.36
CA ALA A 185 -13.49 -11.11 5.99
C ALA A 185 -12.15 -10.38 5.85
N LEU A 186 -11.78 -9.56 6.84
CA LEU A 186 -10.46 -8.94 6.92
C LEU A 186 -9.35 -10.01 6.94
N LEU A 187 -9.51 -11.04 7.77
CA LEU A 187 -8.57 -12.16 7.88
C LEU A 187 -8.44 -12.93 6.57
N ALA A 188 -9.56 -13.17 5.89
CA ALA A 188 -9.57 -13.83 4.59
C ALA A 188 -8.76 -13.03 3.56
N ASN A 189 -8.96 -11.71 3.51
CA ASN A 189 -8.17 -10.84 2.64
C ASN A 189 -6.67 -10.92 3.01
N ALA A 190 -6.34 -10.76 4.30
CA ALA A 190 -4.96 -10.75 4.79
C ALA A 190 -4.17 -12.03 4.47
N ILE A 191 -4.76 -13.20 4.69
CA ILE A 191 -4.07 -14.49 4.41
C ILE A 191 -3.94 -14.72 2.90
N SER A 192 -4.92 -14.26 2.12
CA SER A 192 -4.96 -14.49 0.68
C SER A 192 -4.02 -13.58 -0.12
N GLN A 193 -3.40 -12.60 0.52
CA GLN A 193 -2.61 -11.53 -0.11
C GLN A 193 -1.12 -11.91 -0.23
N ASP A 194 -0.59 -11.97 -1.45
CA ASP A 194 0.85 -12.21 -1.69
C ASP A 194 1.71 -10.92 -1.62
N GLY A 195 1.06 -9.76 -1.44
CA GLY A 195 1.72 -8.45 -1.33
C GLY A 195 2.46 -8.01 -2.60
N ASP A 196 3.48 -7.16 -2.43
CA ASP A 196 4.29 -6.65 -3.55
C ASP A 196 5.25 -7.71 -4.12
N ALA A 197 5.51 -8.79 -3.39
CA ALA A 197 6.37 -9.89 -3.81
C ALA A 197 5.83 -10.64 -5.04
N LEU A 198 4.51 -10.56 -5.27
CA LEU A 198 3.88 -11.15 -6.43
C LEU A 198 4.29 -10.42 -7.74
N PHE A 199 4.62 -9.12 -7.70
CA PHE A 199 4.98 -8.37 -8.91
C PHE A 199 6.25 -8.92 -9.60
N PRO A 200 7.39 -9.10 -8.90
CA PRO A 200 8.56 -9.76 -9.49
C PRO A 200 8.28 -11.21 -9.91
N LEU A 201 7.48 -11.95 -9.12
CA LEU A 201 7.21 -13.36 -9.40
C LEU A 201 6.41 -13.52 -10.70
N ILE A 202 5.37 -12.71 -10.92
CA ILE A 202 4.61 -12.67 -12.18
C ILE A 202 5.53 -12.37 -13.38
N ALA A 203 6.54 -11.51 -13.19
CA ALA A 203 7.47 -11.14 -14.24
C ALA A 203 8.49 -12.25 -14.57
N ILE A 204 8.90 -13.04 -13.59
CA ILE A 204 9.89 -14.12 -13.75
C ILE A 204 9.22 -15.42 -14.19
N ASP A 205 8.18 -15.85 -13.48
CA ASP A 205 7.44 -17.08 -13.76
C ASP A 205 5.96 -16.94 -13.38
N ARG A 206 5.15 -16.73 -14.41
CA ARG A 206 3.69 -16.62 -14.27
C ARG A 206 3.04 -17.89 -13.72
N ARG A 207 3.58 -19.07 -14.00
CA ARG A 207 3.01 -20.33 -13.50
C ARG A 207 3.22 -20.45 -12.00
N SER A 208 4.44 -20.16 -11.54
CA SER A 208 4.73 -20.12 -10.10
C SER A 208 3.91 -19.04 -9.39
N ALA A 209 3.73 -17.86 -9.99
CA ALA A 209 2.85 -16.82 -9.44
C ALA A 209 1.40 -17.29 -9.29
N LEU A 210 0.83 -17.92 -10.32
CA LEU A 210 -0.53 -18.47 -10.25
C LEU A 210 -0.66 -19.54 -9.18
N TRP A 211 0.30 -20.47 -9.08
CA TRP A 211 0.27 -21.52 -8.07
C TRP A 211 0.41 -20.95 -6.66
N ALA A 212 1.28 -19.97 -6.44
CA ALA A 212 1.42 -19.30 -5.15
C ALA A 212 0.08 -18.68 -4.70
N THR A 213 -0.56 -17.92 -5.60
CA THR A 213 -1.85 -17.31 -5.31
C THR A 213 -2.93 -18.35 -5.06
N ILE A 214 -3.01 -19.45 -5.83
CA ILE A 214 -4.02 -20.50 -5.61
C ILE A 214 -3.79 -21.20 -4.25
N ILE A 215 -2.54 -21.54 -3.93
CA ILE A 215 -2.18 -22.24 -2.70
C ILE A 215 -2.56 -21.41 -1.47
N ASN A 216 -2.39 -20.09 -1.52
CA ASN A 216 -2.72 -19.22 -0.39
C ASN A 216 -4.25 -19.07 -0.15
N LYS A 217 -5.10 -19.33 -1.16
CA LYS A 217 -6.57 -19.21 -1.00
C LYS A 217 -7.14 -20.29 -0.11
N PHE A 218 -6.57 -21.49 -0.14
CA PHE A 218 -7.01 -22.61 0.69
C PHE A 218 -6.91 -22.32 2.20
N PRO A 219 -5.74 -21.93 2.75
CA PRO A 219 -5.65 -21.55 4.15
C PRO A 219 -6.48 -20.30 4.43
N ALA A 220 -6.52 -19.30 3.53
CA ALA A 220 -7.33 -18.09 3.73
C ALA A 220 -8.80 -18.42 3.95
N LEU A 221 -9.39 -19.23 3.07
CA LEU A 221 -10.79 -19.63 3.16
C LEU A 221 -11.05 -20.49 4.41
N THR A 222 -10.15 -21.43 4.71
CA THR A 222 -10.29 -22.34 5.85
C THR A 222 -10.27 -21.56 7.18
N PHE A 223 -9.25 -20.73 7.40
CA PHE A 223 -9.13 -19.96 8.64
C PHE A 223 -10.24 -18.90 8.77
N ALA A 224 -10.62 -18.24 7.68
CA ALA A 224 -11.69 -17.25 7.70
C ALA A 224 -13.06 -17.88 8.01
N LEU A 225 -13.40 -19.04 7.43
CA LEU A 225 -14.64 -19.75 7.74
C LEU A 225 -14.69 -20.23 9.20
N ILE A 226 -13.55 -20.71 9.72
CA ILE A 226 -13.44 -21.07 11.15
C ILE A 226 -13.71 -19.82 12.01
N MET A 227 -13.05 -18.70 11.71
CA MET A 227 -13.25 -17.47 12.48
C MET A 227 -14.68 -16.93 12.37
N TYR A 228 -15.30 -16.99 11.20
CA TYR A 228 -16.69 -16.60 11.00
C TYR A 228 -17.65 -17.45 11.84
N TRP A 229 -17.39 -18.76 11.93
CA TRP A 229 -18.16 -19.64 12.82
C TRP A 229 -18.00 -19.26 14.30
N PHE A 230 -16.79 -18.88 14.73
CA PHE A 230 -16.55 -18.34 16.07
C PHE A 230 -17.29 -17.01 16.29
N GLU A 231 -17.26 -16.09 15.32
CA GLU A 231 -17.95 -14.80 15.39
C GLU A 231 -19.45 -14.96 15.60
N ILE A 232 -20.10 -15.87 14.85
CA ILE A 232 -21.53 -16.16 15.01
C ILE A 232 -21.80 -16.82 16.36
N LYS A 233 -21.03 -17.86 16.72
CA LYS A 233 -21.29 -18.67 17.93
C LYS A 233 -21.18 -17.85 19.22
N TYR A 234 -20.21 -16.93 19.28
CA TYR A 234 -19.97 -16.11 20.46
C TYR A 234 -20.54 -14.69 20.33
N ASN A 235 -21.31 -14.43 19.26
CA ASN A 235 -21.84 -13.11 18.91
C ASN A 235 -20.78 -11.99 18.96
N LEU A 236 -19.55 -12.33 18.57
CA LEU A 236 -18.36 -11.48 18.69
C LEU A 236 -18.49 -10.21 17.83
N PHE A 237 -19.34 -10.27 16.81
CA PHE A 237 -19.68 -9.16 15.93
C PHE A 237 -20.29 -7.97 16.69
N SER A 238 -20.99 -8.23 17.81
CA SER A 238 -21.55 -7.19 18.69
C SER A 238 -20.57 -6.67 19.74
N PHE A 239 -19.49 -7.41 20.01
CA PHE A 239 -18.54 -7.14 21.11
C PHE A 239 -17.30 -6.34 20.65
N LEU A 240 -17.01 -6.32 19.34
CA LEU A 240 -15.88 -5.61 18.74
C LEU A 240 -16.25 -4.23 18.14
N ARG A 241 -17.49 -3.75 18.37
CA ARG A 241 -17.94 -2.38 18.08
C ARG A 241 -17.97 -1.54 19.35
#